data_AF-A0A6B2G9I8-F1
#
_entry.id   AF-A0A6B2G9I8-F1
#
_cell.length_a   1.000
_cell.length_b   1.000
_cell.length_c   1.000
_cell.angle_alpha   90.00
_cell.angle_beta   90.00
_cell.angle_gamma   90.00
#
_symmetry.space_group_name_H-M   'P 1'
#
loop_
_entity.id
_entity.type
_entity.pdbx_description
1 polymer ?
#
loop_
_entity_poly.entity_id
_entity_poly.type
_entity_poly.pdbx_seq_one_letter_code
_entity_poly.pdbx_strand_id
1 'polypeptide(L)'
;SVFDTFNDWESFKSFEGHVVEHGHLAAIGHQNEYEILHELTCMWVGCTWALVLPKNDDTLHYIKKHLCEHAHHARLISVGESYAKKCKLQTCQIQDKFIPAFQTCFSCEWIPCEFANHRYETPMLFYSHVRSHATWSSEFKHKKVVEYACCWKDCELKFSNRHRLNVHLRHHTWEKRIACYTCGSCFVSSTKLRHHLYRQSKLEGNINKNNPTSG
;
A
#
# COMPACT_ATOMS: atom_id res chain seq x y z
N SER A 1 -18.57 -5.16 1.35
CA SER A 1 -18.23 -3.80 0.90
C SER A 1 -16.94 -3.85 0.09
N VAL A 2 -16.59 -2.81 -0.70
CA VAL A 2 -15.29 -2.74 -1.42
C VAL A 2 -14.09 -3.00 -0.49
N PHE A 3 -14.24 -2.75 0.81
CA PHE A 3 -13.22 -2.94 1.84
C PHE A 3 -12.98 -4.40 2.25
N ASP A 4 -13.91 -5.31 1.97
CA ASP A 4 -13.79 -6.73 2.36
C ASP A 4 -13.01 -7.56 1.31
N THR A 5 -12.92 -7.06 0.07
CA THR A 5 -12.35 -7.76 -1.07
C THR A 5 -10.81 -7.77 -1.07
N PHE A 6 -10.11 -6.83 -0.42
CA PHE A 6 -8.67 -6.64 -0.64
C PHE A 6 -7.72 -7.39 0.30
N ASN A 7 -8.19 -8.41 1.03
CA ASN A 7 -7.36 -9.05 2.05
C ASN A 7 -6.21 -9.91 1.49
N ASP A 8 -6.33 -10.46 0.28
CA ASP A 8 -5.29 -11.24 -0.39
C ASP A 8 -4.90 -10.70 -1.79
N TRP A 9 -3.80 -11.23 -2.32
CA TRP A 9 -3.18 -10.80 -3.58
C TRP A 9 -4.01 -11.20 -4.82
N GLU A 10 -4.70 -12.34 -4.76
CA GLU A 10 -5.54 -12.82 -5.86
C GLU A 10 -6.75 -11.90 -6.05
N SER A 11 -7.33 -11.45 -4.95
CA SER A 11 -8.44 -10.50 -4.96
C SER A 11 -8.03 -9.12 -5.48
N PHE A 12 -6.78 -8.69 -5.25
CA PHE A 12 -6.24 -7.47 -5.85
C PHE A 12 -6.06 -7.60 -7.38
N LYS A 13 -5.54 -8.74 -7.87
CA LYS A 13 -5.47 -9.02 -9.31
C LYS A 13 -6.86 -9.07 -9.96
N SER A 14 -7.83 -9.65 -9.26
CA SER A 14 -9.23 -9.67 -9.71
C SER A 14 -9.80 -8.25 -9.83
N PHE A 15 -9.50 -7.37 -8.87
CA PHE A 15 -9.85 -5.96 -8.95
C PHE A 15 -9.18 -5.23 -10.11
N GLU A 16 -7.89 -5.46 -10.35
CA GLU A 16 -7.18 -4.89 -11.50
C GLU A 16 -7.85 -5.31 -12.83
N GLY A 17 -8.23 -6.58 -12.97
CA GLY A 17 -8.99 -7.07 -14.12
C GLY A 17 -10.37 -6.41 -14.26
N HIS A 18 -11.09 -6.22 -13.16
CA HIS A 18 -12.38 -5.53 -13.15
C HIS A 18 -12.26 -4.06 -13.56
N VAL A 19 -11.21 -3.35 -13.12
CA VAL A 19 -10.93 -1.96 -13.54
C VAL A 19 -10.67 -1.88 -15.04
N VAL A 20 -9.93 -2.84 -15.61
CA VAL A 20 -9.68 -2.93 -17.06
C VAL A 20 -11.00 -3.04 -17.81
N GLU A 21 -11.87 -3.97 -17.40
CA GLU A 21 -13.17 -4.22 -18.04
C GLU A 21 -14.06 -2.98 -18.03
N HIS A 22 -14.23 -2.32 -16.89
CA HIS A 22 -15.04 -1.10 -16.78
C HIS A 22 -14.41 0.11 -17.48
N GLY A 23 -13.08 0.23 -17.46
CA GLY A 23 -12.35 1.29 -18.16
C GLY A 23 -12.55 1.23 -19.68
N HIS A 24 -12.54 0.03 -20.26
CA HIS A 24 -12.82 -0.16 -21.68
C HIS A 24 -14.29 0.15 -22.04
N LEU A 25 -15.26 -0.25 -21.21
CA LEU A 25 -16.68 0.04 -21.44
C LEU A 25 -16.98 1.55 -21.46
N ALA A 26 -16.32 2.34 -20.62
CA ALA A 26 -16.44 3.80 -20.63
C ALA A 26 -15.84 4.44 -21.90
N ALA A 27 -14.83 3.81 -22.52
CA ALA A 27 -14.21 4.30 -23.74
C ALA A 27 -15.05 4.05 -25.01
N ILE A 28 -15.82 2.95 -25.05
CA ILE A 28 -16.61 2.51 -26.21
C ILE A 28 -17.93 3.32 -26.39
N GLY A 29 -18.44 3.96 -25.33
CA GLY A 29 -19.74 4.66 -25.33
C GLY A 29 -19.84 5.97 -26.11
N HIS A 30 -18.75 6.48 -26.71
CA HIS A 30 -18.76 7.72 -27.50
C HIS A 30 -18.12 7.49 -28.87
N GLN A 31 -18.92 7.04 -29.84
CA GLN A 31 -18.61 7.10 -31.26
C GLN A 31 -18.97 8.49 -31.78
N ASN A 32 -18.01 9.43 -31.78
CA ASN A 32 -18.03 10.59 -32.66
C ASN A 32 -16.60 11.09 -32.89
N GLU A 33 -16.35 11.45 -34.15
CA GLU A 33 -15.05 11.46 -34.85
C GLU A 33 -14.19 12.72 -34.65
N TYR A 34 -14.14 13.27 -33.44
CA TYR A 34 -13.21 14.35 -33.09
C TYR A 34 -12.27 13.90 -31.96
N GLU A 35 -11.05 14.46 -31.89
CA GLU A 35 -10.10 14.30 -30.77
C GLU A 35 -10.72 14.83 -29.46
N ILE A 36 -11.66 14.07 -28.89
CA ILE A 36 -12.33 14.45 -27.65
C ILE A 36 -11.38 14.07 -26.51
N LEU A 37 -10.73 15.07 -25.91
CA LEU A 37 -10.15 14.96 -24.59
C LEU A 37 -11.27 14.55 -23.62
N HIS A 38 -11.12 13.40 -22.96
CA HIS A 38 -12.07 12.97 -21.95
C HIS A 38 -11.62 13.52 -20.61
N GLU A 39 -12.51 14.25 -19.92
CA GLU A 39 -12.30 14.63 -18.53
C GLU A 39 -12.81 13.49 -17.64
N LEU A 40 -11.89 12.83 -16.95
CA LEU A 40 -12.19 11.78 -16.00
C LEU A 40 -11.97 12.30 -14.60
N THR A 41 -13.01 12.29 -13.78
CA THR A 41 -12.94 12.66 -12.36
C THR A 41 -13.09 11.41 -11.50
N CYS A 42 -12.24 11.28 -10.48
CA CYS A 42 -12.38 10.19 -9.51
C CYS A 42 -13.57 10.44 -8.58
N MET A 43 -14.46 9.47 -8.50
CA MET A 43 -15.66 9.52 -7.64
C MET A 43 -15.40 9.00 -6.22
N TRP A 44 -14.15 8.68 -5.87
CA TRP A 44 -13.80 8.25 -4.52
C TRP A 44 -13.98 9.41 -3.54
N VAL A 45 -14.68 9.18 -2.44
CA VAL A 45 -15.02 10.25 -1.47
C VAL A 45 -13.76 10.97 -0.97
N GLY A 46 -13.71 12.28 -1.19
CA GLY A 46 -12.58 13.14 -0.78
C GLY A 46 -11.38 13.11 -1.72
N CYS A 47 -11.47 12.40 -2.85
CA CYS A 47 -10.48 12.46 -3.91
C CYS A 47 -10.78 13.64 -4.85
N THR A 48 -9.76 14.43 -5.18
CA THR A 48 -9.85 15.55 -6.12
C THR A 48 -9.11 15.26 -7.42
N TRP A 49 -8.77 13.99 -7.68
CA TRP A 49 -8.05 13.61 -8.89
C TRP A 49 -8.97 13.75 -10.10
N ALA A 50 -8.48 14.47 -11.10
CA ALA A 50 -9.07 14.58 -12.42
C ALA A 50 -7.97 14.45 -13.48
N LEU A 51 -8.30 13.85 -14.62
CA LEU A 51 -7.39 13.61 -15.73
C LEU A 51 -8.02 14.08 -17.04
N VAL A 52 -7.26 14.82 -17.82
CA VAL A 52 -7.62 15.26 -19.17
C VAL A 52 -6.53 14.78 -20.12
N LEU A 53 -6.79 13.73 -20.89
CA LEU A 53 -5.86 13.15 -21.85
C LEU A 53 -6.59 12.63 -23.11
N PRO A 54 -5.87 12.47 -24.24
CA PRO A 54 -6.41 11.80 -25.43
C PRO A 54 -6.75 10.33 -25.15
N LYS A 55 -7.72 9.75 -25.88
CA LYS A 55 -8.07 8.33 -25.79
C LYS A 55 -6.93 7.45 -26.35
N ASN A 56 -6.00 7.05 -25.50
CA ASN A 56 -4.92 6.12 -25.83
C ASN A 56 -4.61 5.20 -24.63
N ASP A 57 -3.68 4.26 -24.81
CA ASP A 57 -3.26 3.31 -23.78
C ASP A 57 -2.65 4.00 -22.54
N ASP A 58 -2.04 5.17 -22.70
CA ASP A 58 -1.48 5.95 -21.59
C ASP A 58 -2.57 6.42 -20.63
N THR A 59 -3.73 6.84 -21.15
CA THR A 59 -4.89 7.24 -20.33
C THR A 59 -5.35 6.11 -19.43
N LEU A 60 -5.42 4.86 -19.95
CA LEU A 60 -5.79 3.70 -19.16
C LEU A 60 -4.75 3.40 -18.07
N HIS A 61 -3.46 3.56 -18.35
CA HIS A 61 -2.39 3.40 -17.36
C HIS A 61 -2.56 4.37 -16.17
N TYR A 62 -2.80 5.66 -16.42
CA TYR A 62 -3.00 6.63 -15.33
C TYR A 62 -4.24 6.34 -14.48
N ILE A 63 -5.36 5.93 -15.10
CA ILE A 63 -6.58 5.53 -14.39
C ILE A 63 -6.31 4.31 -13.51
N LYS A 64 -5.68 3.27 -14.07
CA LYS A 64 -5.33 2.04 -13.34
C LYS A 64 -4.46 2.36 -12.13
N LYS A 65 -3.40 3.15 -12.34
CA LYS A 65 -2.49 3.57 -11.27
C LYS A 65 -3.25 4.26 -10.14
N HIS A 66 -4.09 5.23 -10.48
CA HIS A 66 -4.88 5.99 -9.51
C HIS A 66 -5.85 5.11 -8.70
N LEU A 67 -6.60 4.22 -9.36
CA LEU A 67 -7.52 3.31 -8.69
C LEU A 67 -6.78 2.28 -7.80
N CYS A 68 -5.61 1.82 -8.23
CA CYS A 68 -4.75 0.94 -7.44
C CYS A 68 -4.26 1.59 -6.14
N GLU A 69 -3.98 2.90 -6.15
CA GLU A 69 -3.63 3.65 -4.93
C GLU A 69 -4.79 3.67 -3.93
N HIS A 70 -6.01 3.93 -4.41
CA HIS A 70 -7.20 3.89 -3.57
C HIS A 70 -7.48 2.51 -2.98
N ALA A 71 -7.43 1.46 -3.81
CA ALA A 71 -7.59 0.08 -3.35
C ALA A 71 -6.54 -0.29 -2.29
N HIS A 72 -5.30 0.15 -2.48
CA HIS A 72 -4.24 -0.05 -1.50
C HIS A 72 -4.53 0.67 -0.19
N HIS A 73 -4.92 1.94 -0.21
CA HIS A 73 -5.28 2.70 0.99
C HIS A 73 -6.45 2.05 1.75
N ALA A 74 -7.51 1.66 1.02
CA ALA A 74 -8.67 0.96 1.58
C ALA A 74 -8.25 -0.32 2.30
N ARG A 75 -7.35 -1.10 1.68
CA ARG A 75 -6.79 -2.32 2.27
C ARG A 75 -6.02 -2.03 3.57
N LEU A 76 -5.13 -1.04 3.59
CA LEU A 76 -4.37 -0.69 4.79
C LEU A 76 -5.28 -0.32 5.96
N ILE A 77 -6.34 0.44 5.68
CA ILE A 77 -7.36 0.85 6.66
C ILE A 77 -8.12 -0.37 7.20
N SER A 78 -8.61 -1.24 6.30
CA SER A 78 -9.38 -2.45 6.65
C SER A 78 -8.57 -3.41 7.54
N VAL A 79 -7.29 -3.64 7.21
CA VAL A 79 -6.38 -4.45 8.03
C VAL A 79 -6.17 -3.82 9.41
N GLY A 80 -6.02 -2.49 9.47
CA GLY A 80 -5.87 -1.76 10.72
C GLY A 80 -7.07 -1.81 11.63
N GLU A 81 -8.27 -1.66 11.06
CA GLU A 81 -9.54 -1.81 11.78
C GLU A 81 -9.68 -3.22 12.37
N SER A 82 -9.42 -4.25 11.56
CA SER A 82 -9.44 -5.64 11.99
C SER A 82 -8.48 -5.92 13.14
N TYR A 83 -7.28 -5.33 13.09
CA TYR A 83 -6.30 -5.43 14.17
C TYR A 83 -6.76 -4.72 15.44
N ALA A 84 -7.27 -3.49 15.33
CA ALA A 84 -7.76 -2.71 16.46
C ALA A 84 -8.90 -3.44 17.19
N LYS A 85 -9.85 -4.02 16.46
CA LYS A 85 -10.92 -4.87 16.98
C LYS A 85 -10.38 -6.06 17.78
N LYS A 86 -9.45 -6.82 17.20
CA LYS A 86 -8.81 -7.98 17.87
C LYS A 86 -8.09 -7.59 19.16
N CYS A 87 -7.44 -6.44 19.18
CA CYS A 87 -6.68 -5.97 20.34
C CYS A 87 -7.51 -5.10 21.33
N LYS A 88 -8.82 -4.94 21.11
CA LYS A 88 -9.71 -4.09 21.92
C LYS A 88 -9.19 -2.64 22.08
N LEU A 89 -8.55 -2.10 21.04
CA LEU A 89 -8.01 -0.73 21.05
C LEU A 89 -9.10 0.24 20.58
N GLN A 90 -9.39 1.27 21.39
CA GLN A 90 -10.70 1.93 21.33
C GLN A 90 -10.88 2.99 20.25
N THR A 91 -9.89 3.80 19.87
CA THR A 91 -9.94 4.70 18.70
C THR A 91 -8.70 5.62 18.69
N CYS A 92 -8.43 6.27 17.56
CA CYS A 92 -7.51 7.41 17.49
C CYS A 92 -8.31 8.65 17.08
N GLN A 93 -8.14 9.75 17.81
CA GLN A 93 -8.87 11.02 17.62
C GLN A 93 -8.13 12.03 16.73
N ILE A 94 -6.99 11.65 16.15
CA ILE A 94 -6.29 12.51 15.18
C ILE A 94 -7.16 12.59 13.92
N GLN A 95 -7.57 13.81 13.55
CA GLN A 95 -8.33 14.07 12.32
C GLN A 95 -7.43 14.36 11.11
N ASP A 96 -6.11 14.42 11.30
CA ASP A 96 -5.17 14.58 10.19
C ASP A 96 -5.16 13.31 9.34
N LYS A 97 -5.96 13.36 8.28
CA LYS A 97 -6.04 12.36 7.21
C LYS A 97 -4.79 12.46 6.34
N PHE A 98 -3.64 12.14 6.90
CA PHE A 98 -2.41 12.06 6.10
C PHE A 98 -2.10 10.59 5.82
N ILE A 99 -2.67 10.09 4.72
CA ILE A 99 -2.06 8.98 4.02
C ILE A 99 -1.05 9.63 3.08
N PRO A 100 0.27 9.51 3.35
CA PRO A 100 1.27 10.10 2.47
C PRO A 100 1.08 9.56 1.06
N ALA A 101 1.13 10.44 0.06
CA ALA A 101 1.25 9.99 -1.32
C ALA A 101 2.46 9.07 -1.43
N PHE A 102 2.31 7.97 -2.16
CA PHE A 102 3.42 7.05 -2.39
C PHE A 102 4.56 7.74 -3.11
N GLN A 103 5.79 7.29 -2.86
CA GLN A 103 6.94 7.73 -3.63
C GLN A 103 6.66 7.47 -5.12
N THR A 104 6.88 8.49 -5.95
CA THR A 104 6.48 8.47 -7.36
C THR A 104 7.38 7.60 -8.23
N CYS A 105 8.47 7.07 -7.67
CA CYS A 105 9.37 6.13 -8.33
C CYS A 105 9.94 5.16 -7.28
N PHE A 106 9.67 3.87 -7.47
CA PHE A 106 10.30 2.79 -6.71
C PHE A 106 11.33 2.08 -7.59
N SER A 107 12.53 1.87 -7.07
CA SER A 107 13.62 1.15 -7.73
C SER A 107 14.18 0.08 -6.81
N CYS A 108 14.57 -1.05 -7.41
CA CYS A 108 15.16 -2.16 -6.68
C CYS A 108 16.68 -2.05 -6.72
N GLU A 109 17.32 -1.95 -5.56
CA GLU A 109 18.79 -1.91 -5.45
C GLU A 109 19.36 -3.27 -5.02
N TRP A 110 18.61 -4.35 -5.24
CA TRP A 110 19.09 -5.70 -5.00
C TRP A 110 20.15 -6.09 -6.04
N ILE A 111 21.21 -6.77 -5.62
CA ILE A 111 22.35 -7.13 -6.45
C ILE A 111 22.59 -8.66 -6.42
N PRO A 112 22.60 -9.35 -7.57
CA PRO A 112 22.14 -8.89 -8.88
C PRO A 112 20.59 -8.85 -8.93
N CYS A 113 20.03 -7.89 -9.66
CA CYS A 113 18.60 -7.88 -9.98
C CYS A 113 18.42 -7.54 -11.46
N GLU A 114 17.80 -8.45 -12.20
CA GLU A 114 17.49 -8.26 -13.63
C GLU A 114 16.53 -7.08 -13.87
N PHE A 115 15.79 -6.67 -12.84
CA PHE A 115 14.80 -5.60 -12.89
C PHE A 115 15.24 -4.34 -12.12
N ALA A 116 16.53 -4.16 -11.83
CA ALA A 116 17.02 -3.02 -11.03
C ALA A 116 16.63 -1.65 -11.64
N ASN A 117 16.59 -1.56 -12.97
CA ASN A 117 16.23 -0.34 -13.70
C ASN A 117 14.72 -0.18 -13.96
N HIS A 118 13.91 -1.16 -13.55
CA HIS A 118 12.46 -1.11 -13.76
C HIS A 118 11.83 -0.05 -12.85
N ARG A 119 11.02 0.83 -13.44
CA ARG A 119 10.19 1.81 -12.71
C ARG A 119 8.84 1.18 -12.42
N TYR A 120 8.61 0.78 -11.17
CA TYR A 120 7.34 0.17 -10.79
C TYR A 120 6.23 1.19 -10.75
N GLU A 121 5.14 0.90 -11.47
CA GLU A 121 3.98 1.79 -11.61
C GLU A 121 3.19 1.94 -10.32
N THR A 122 3.23 0.92 -9.45
CA THR A 122 2.56 0.91 -8.15
C THR A 122 3.47 0.35 -7.04
N PRO A 123 3.28 0.78 -5.78
CA PRO A 123 4.04 0.26 -4.63
C PRO A 123 3.90 -1.26 -4.48
N MET A 124 2.73 -1.82 -4.81
CA MET A 124 2.44 -3.24 -4.65
C MET A 124 3.29 -4.12 -5.57
N LEU A 125 3.46 -3.71 -6.83
CA LEU A 125 4.33 -4.43 -7.77
C LEU A 125 5.79 -4.42 -7.28
N PHE A 126 6.26 -3.27 -6.79
CA PHE A 126 7.58 -3.14 -6.20
C PHE A 126 7.76 -4.03 -4.96
N TYR A 127 6.83 -3.99 -4.01
CA TYR A 127 6.92 -4.81 -2.80
C TYR A 127 6.86 -6.30 -3.12
N SER A 128 6.04 -6.71 -4.09
CA SER A 128 5.97 -8.10 -4.55
C SER A 128 7.30 -8.55 -5.16
N HIS A 129 7.86 -7.74 -6.06
CA HIS A 129 9.18 -7.98 -6.65
C HIS A 129 10.27 -8.11 -5.59
N VAL A 130 10.37 -7.17 -4.64
CA VAL A 130 11.42 -7.24 -3.63
C VAL A 130 11.28 -8.51 -2.77
N ARG A 131 10.06 -8.97 -2.49
CA ARG A 131 9.83 -10.22 -1.77
C ARG A 131 10.21 -11.48 -2.57
N SER A 132 10.26 -11.43 -3.90
CA SER A 132 10.73 -12.58 -4.72
C SER A 132 12.24 -12.79 -4.58
N HIS A 133 13.00 -11.78 -4.17
CA HIS A 133 14.40 -12.01 -3.82
C HIS A 133 14.56 -12.94 -2.62
N ALA A 134 13.63 -12.88 -1.66
CA ALA A 134 13.59 -13.83 -0.56
C ALA A 134 13.12 -15.25 -0.96
N THR A 135 12.65 -15.46 -2.20
CA THR A 135 12.40 -16.81 -2.76
C THR A 135 13.58 -17.35 -3.55
N TRP A 136 14.32 -16.47 -4.24
CA TRP A 136 15.39 -16.84 -5.18
C TRP A 136 16.80 -16.83 -4.59
N SER A 137 17.02 -16.27 -3.39
CA SER A 137 18.34 -16.24 -2.74
C SER A 137 18.91 -17.64 -2.37
N SER A 138 18.33 -18.72 -2.87
CA SER A 138 18.78 -20.10 -2.72
C SER A 138 19.18 -20.68 -4.07
N GLU A 139 20.28 -20.20 -4.66
CA GLU A 139 21.03 -20.98 -5.65
C GLU A 139 21.74 -22.15 -4.97
N PHE A 140 21.04 -23.09 -4.34
CA PHE A 140 21.58 -24.42 -4.04
C PHE A 140 20.45 -25.43 -3.96
N LYS A 141 20.01 -25.92 -5.13
CA LYS A 141 19.37 -27.24 -5.22
C LYS A 141 20.32 -28.25 -4.55
N HIS A 142 19.82 -28.94 -3.53
CA HIS A 142 20.48 -30.02 -2.77
C HIS A 142 21.56 -29.65 -1.71
N LYS A 143 21.58 -28.45 -1.12
CA LYS A 143 22.30 -28.22 0.15
C LYS A 143 21.42 -27.49 1.18
N LYS A 144 21.47 -27.97 2.42
CA LYS A 144 20.82 -27.40 3.61
C LYS A 144 21.07 -25.88 3.62
N VAL A 145 20.03 -25.07 3.41
CA VAL A 145 20.15 -23.60 3.47
C VAL A 145 20.49 -23.24 4.91
N VAL A 146 21.69 -22.72 5.13
CA VAL A 146 22.17 -22.34 6.47
C VAL A 146 21.58 -20.98 6.86
N GLU A 147 21.54 -20.02 5.92
CA GLU A 147 21.06 -18.65 6.17
C GLU A 147 20.46 -18.01 4.91
N TYR A 148 19.60 -17.01 5.10
CA TYR A 148 19.01 -16.14 4.08
C TYR A 148 19.68 -14.77 4.14
N ALA A 149 20.46 -14.41 3.12
CA ALA A 149 21.16 -13.12 3.04
C ALA A 149 20.30 -12.07 2.33
N CYS A 150 20.41 -10.81 2.77
CA CYS A 150 19.96 -9.66 2.01
C CYS A 150 21.07 -9.21 1.08
N CYS A 151 20.79 -9.07 -0.22
CA CYS A 151 21.75 -8.54 -1.19
C CYS A 151 21.35 -7.14 -1.68
N TRP A 152 20.64 -6.38 -0.83
CA TRP A 152 20.43 -4.97 -1.12
C TRP A 152 21.78 -4.24 -1.11
N LYS A 153 21.94 -3.24 -1.98
CA LYS A 153 23.14 -2.41 -2.00
C LYS A 153 23.48 -1.91 -0.59
N ASP A 154 24.73 -2.09 -0.18
CA ASP A 154 25.25 -1.69 1.14
C ASP A 154 24.55 -2.37 2.34
N CYS A 155 23.93 -3.55 2.15
CA CYS A 155 23.34 -4.35 3.22
C CYS A 155 23.99 -5.74 3.31
N GLU A 156 24.44 -6.11 4.52
CA GLU A 156 25.14 -7.38 4.78
C GLU A 156 24.37 -8.30 5.75
N LEU A 157 23.11 -7.98 6.04
CA LEU A 157 22.33 -8.70 7.05
C LEU A 157 21.92 -10.10 6.58
N LYS A 158 22.03 -11.06 7.49
CA LYS A 158 21.66 -12.46 7.30
C LYS A 158 20.60 -12.89 8.31
N PHE A 159 19.76 -13.83 7.91
CA PHE A 159 18.60 -14.26 8.67
C PHE A 159 18.47 -15.77 8.70
N SER A 160 18.05 -16.31 9.84
CA SER A 160 17.84 -17.75 10.02
C SER A 160 16.67 -18.33 9.25
N ASN A 161 15.78 -17.50 8.68
CA ASN A 161 14.70 -17.97 7.84
C ASN A 161 14.18 -16.87 6.88
N ARG A 162 13.47 -17.33 5.84
CA ARG A 162 12.83 -16.48 4.82
C ARG A 162 11.87 -15.45 5.40
N HIS A 163 11.13 -15.78 6.46
CA HIS A 163 10.17 -14.85 7.06
C HIS A 163 10.88 -13.62 7.63
N ARG A 164 11.99 -13.83 8.34
CA ARG A 164 12.80 -12.74 8.91
C ARG A 164 13.43 -11.86 7.83
N LEU A 165 13.95 -12.45 6.75
CA LEU A 165 14.42 -11.68 5.60
C LEU A 165 13.28 -10.82 5.02
N ASN A 166 12.10 -11.40 4.76
CA ASN A 166 10.93 -10.65 4.27
C ASN A 166 10.48 -9.50 5.20
N VAL A 167 10.66 -9.65 6.51
CA VAL A 167 10.40 -8.55 7.45
C VAL A 167 11.46 -7.47 7.32
N HIS A 168 12.73 -7.83 7.19
CA HIS A 168 13.84 -6.90 7.01
C HIS A 168 13.73 -6.09 5.71
N LEU A 169 13.32 -6.69 4.59
CA LEU A 169 13.22 -5.99 3.29
C LEU A 169 12.26 -4.80 3.30
N ARG A 170 11.35 -4.73 4.27
CA ARG A 170 10.47 -3.57 4.48
C ARG A 170 11.22 -2.32 4.89
N HIS A 171 12.45 -2.46 5.40
CA HIS A 171 13.31 -1.34 5.71
C HIS A 171 13.79 -0.65 4.42
N HIS A 172 14.16 -1.45 3.42
CA HIS A 172 14.59 -0.94 2.11
C HIS A 172 13.42 -0.37 1.30
N THR A 173 12.26 -1.03 1.34
CA THR A 173 11.10 -0.62 0.53
C THR A 173 10.20 0.40 1.21
N TRP A 174 10.44 0.71 2.49
CA TRP A 174 9.58 1.54 3.35
C TRP A 174 8.11 1.05 3.41
N GLU A 175 7.87 -0.22 3.10
CA GLU A 175 6.54 -0.79 2.94
C GLU A 175 5.70 -0.61 4.22
N LYS A 176 4.63 0.18 4.10
CA LYS A 176 3.57 0.28 5.11
C LYS A 176 2.50 -0.76 4.82
N ARG A 177 2.03 -1.44 5.86
CA ARG A 177 1.11 -2.59 5.72
C ARG A 177 -0.19 -2.43 6.46
N ILE A 178 -0.26 -1.46 7.37
CA ILE A 178 -1.41 -1.25 8.24
C ILE A 178 -1.59 0.26 8.42
N ALA A 179 -2.79 0.77 8.23
CA ALA A 179 -3.14 2.15 8.55
C ALA A 179 -4.02 2.22 9.79
N CYS A 180 -3.95 3.29 10.57
CA CYS A 180 -4.96 3.57 11.57
C CYS A 180 -6.30 3.82 10.86
N TYR A 181 -7.35 3.09 11.26
CA TYR A 181 -8.63 3.17 10.55
C TYR A 181 -9.38 4.50 10.75
N THR A 182 -9.04 5.26 11.79
CA THR A 182 -9.65 6.58 12.04
C THR A 182 -8.87 7.73 11.41
N CYS A 183 -7.55 7.78 11.60
CA CYS A 183 -6.72 8.89 11.11
C CYS A 183 -5.97 8.61 9.79
N GLY A 184 -5.96 7.37 9.30
CA GLY A 184 -5.24 6.99 8.07
C GLY A 184 -3.71 6.89 8.21
N SER A 185 -3.12 7.24 9.35
CA SER A 185 -1.67 7.13 9.55
C SER A 185 -1.15 5.70 9.30
N CYS A 186 -0.11 5.57 8.47
CA CYS A 186 0.39 4.28 8.00
C CYS A 186 1.61 3.77 8.78
N PHE A 187 1.65 2.46 9.06
CA PHE A 187 2.65 1.80 9.89
C PHE A 187 3.22 0.55 9.20
N VAL A 188 4.52 0.29 9.45
CA VAL A 188 5.23 -0.90 8.94
C VAL A 188 4.88 -2.18 9.72
N SER A 189 4.37 -2.05 10.95
CA SER A 189 4.06 -3.16 11.84
C SER A 189 2.93 -2.86 12.82
N SER A 190 2.28 -3.94 13.30
CA SER A 190 1.23 -3.89 14.31
C SER A 190 1.69 -3.27 15.63
N THR A 191 2.92 -3.56 16.06
CA THR A 191 3.51 -2.96 17.26
C THR A 191 3.57 -1.44 17.17
N LYS A 192 3.93 -0.89 16.01
CA LYS A 192 3.99 0.57 15.80
C LYS A 192 2.59 1.18 15.83
N LEU A 193 1.60 0.54 15.19
CA LEU A 193 0.20 0.98 15.29
C LEU A 193 -0.31 0.94 16.74
N ARG A 194 -0.03 -0.14 17.49
CA ARG A 194 -0.42 -0.24 18.91
C ARG A 194 0.17 0.89 19.74
N HIS A 195 1.45 1.22 19.54
CA HIS A 195 2.08 2.34 20.24
C HIS A 195 1.43 3.68 19.88
N HIS A 196 1.04 3.87 18.63
CA HIS A 196 0.28 5.05 18.20
C HIS A 196 -1.06 5.14 18.95
N LEU A 197 -1.88 4.09 18.90
CA LEU A 197 -3.19 4.05 19.56
C LEU A 197 -3.09 4.25 21.09
N TYR A 198 -2.08 3.63 21.72
CA TYR A 198 -1.83 3.78 23.17
C TYR A 198 -1.42 5.20 23.57
N ARG A 199 -0.62 5.89 22.76
CA ARG A 199 -0.25 7.28 23.04
C ARG A 199 -1.46 8.20 22.98
N GLN A 200 -2.42 7.93 22.09
CA GLN A 200 -3.65 8.72 22.00
C GLN A 200 -4.54 8.55 23.23
N SER A 201 -4.76 7.31 23.70
CA SER A 201 -5.61 7.08 24.88
C SER A 201 -5.07 7.72 26.17
N LYS A 202 -3.75 7.93 26.27
CA LYS A 202 -3.14 8.69 27.38
C LYS A 202 -3.32 10.20 27.29
N LEU A 203 -3.33 10.77 26.09
CA LEU A 203 -3.54 12.20 25.89
C LEU A 203 -4.98 12.59 26.24
N GLU A 204 -5.95 11.76 25.86
CA GLU A 204 -7.36 11.90 26.25
C GLU A 204 -7.55 11.86 27.77
N GLY A 205 -6.86 10.93 28.46
CA GLY A 205 -6.91 10.82 29.92
C GLY A 205 -6.30 12.00 30.68
N ASN A 206 -5.42 12.79 30.05
CA ASN A 206 -4.86 14.01 30.62
C ASN A 206 -5.72 15.24 30.30
N ILE A 207 -6.33 15.32 29.11
CA ILE A 207 -7.28 16.39 28.75
C ILE A 207 -8.53 16.32 29.64
N ASN A 208 -9.07 15.13 29.88
CA ASN A 208 -10.24 14.94 30.74
C ASN A 208 -9.95 15.17 32.23
N LYS A 209 -8.69 15.15 32.68
CA LYS A 209 -8.29 15.53 34.05
C LYS A 209 -8.12 17.04 34.23
N ASN A 210 -7.83 17.76 33.16
CA ASN A 210 -7.60 19.20 33.17
C ASN A 210 -8.87 20.02 32.89
N ASN A 211 -10.02 19.38 32.70
CA ASN A 211 -11.30 20.05 32.55
C ASN A 211 -12.37 19.40 33.44
N PRO A 212 -12.38 19.69 34.75
CA PRO A 212 -13.55 19.39 35.57
C PRO A 212 -14.64 20.36 35.13
N THR A 213 -15.69 19.83 34.51
CA THR A 213 -16.90 20.56 34.13
C THR A 213 -17.37 21.43 35.30
N SER A 214 -17.32 22.75 35.12
CA SER A 214 -18.04 23.72 35.94
C SER A 214 -19.53 23.49 35.73
N GLY A 215 -20.24 23.22 36.82
CA GLY A 215 -21.70 23.15 36.86
C GLY A 215 -22.38 24.51 36.74
#